data_AF-E6LEN3-F1
#
_entry.id   AF-E6LEN3-F1
#
_cell.length_a   1.000
_cell.length_b   1.000
_cell.length_c   1.000
_cell.angle_alpha   90.00
_cell.angle_beta   90.00
_cell.angle_gamma   90.00
#
_symmetry.space_group_name_H-M   'P 1'
#
loop_
_entity.id
_entity.type
_entity.pdbx_description
1 polymer ?
#
loop_
_entity_poly.entity_id
_entity_poly.type
_entity_poly.pdbx_seq_one_letter_code
_entity_poly.pdbx_strand_id
1 'polypeptide(L)'
;MEDTFNLIEYKNGYSASDETVQFLYCEQQYMVDEIVALDEKLVTARHAIKKHLIDQHGGPLLGLLSQTKEQLGVTQTQKDILVLFA
;
A
#
# COMPACT_ATOMS: atom_id res chain seq x y z
N MET A 1 -13.83 14.31 -0.93
CA MET A 1 -14.17 13.48 0.24
C MET A 1 -12.85 12.87 0.63
N GLU A 2 -12.30 13.19 1.81
CA GLU A 2 -11.08 12.50 2.27
C GLU A 2 -11.48 11.06 2.57
N ASP A 3 -11.09 10.13 1.71
CA ASP A 3 -11.27 8.70 1.95
C ASP A 3 -10.51 8.36 3.24
N THR A 4 -11.26 8.24 4.33
CA THR A 4 -10.70 7.90 5.63
C THR A 4 -10.59 6.38 5.68
N PHE A 5 -9.40 5.86 5.39
CA PHE A 5 -9.12 4.43 5.51
C PHE A 5 -9.19 3.97 6.97
N ASN A 6 -9.57 2.72 7.17
CA ASN A 6 -9.58 2.08 8.48
C ASN A 6 -8.20 1.48 8.84
N LEU A 7 -8.02 1.08 10.10
CA LEU A 7 -6.75 0.55 10.60
C LEU A 7 -6.25 -0.71 9.88
N ILE A 8 -7.16 -1.56 9.37
CA ILE A 8 -6.81 -2.77 8.62
C ILE A 8 -6.25 -2.39 7.25
N GLU A 9 -6.85 -1.40 6.59
CA GLU A 9 -6.39 -0.90 5.30
C GLU A 9 -5.02 -0.24 5.42
N TYR A 10 -4.80 0.59 6.44
CA TYR A 10 -3.47 1.14 6.72
C TYR A 10 -2.44 0.06 7.01
N LYS A 11 -2.81 -1.00 7.74
CA LYS A 11 -1.92 -2.14 8.01
C LYS A 11 -1.58 -2.92 6.74
N ASN A 12 -2.51 -3.02 5.79
CA ASN A 12 -2.32 -3.75 4.55
C ASN A 12 -1.64 -2.93 3.46
N GLY A 13 -1.77 -1.61 3.50
CA GLY A 13 -1.31 -0.70 2.44
C GLY A 13 -2.21 -0.63 1.21
N TYR A 14 -3.38 -1.25 1.28
CA TYR A 14 -4.44 -1.19 0.27
C TYR A 14 -5.83 -1.28 0.92
N SER A 15 -6.83 -0.69 0.29
CA SER A 15 -8.25 -1.00 0.49
C SER A 15 -8.66 -2.15 -0.43
N ALA A 16 -9.55 -3.02 0.04
CA ALA A 16 -10.02 -4.17 -0.73
C ALA A 16 -11.55 -4.28 -0.65
N SER A 17 -12.17 -4.45 -1.81
CA SER A 17 -13.54 -4.89 -1.99
C SER A 17 -13.57 -6.35 -2.48
N ASP A 18 -14.75 -6.88 -2.75
CA ASP A 18 -14.89 -8.22 -3.36
C ASP A 18 -14.34 -8.28 -4.79
N GLU A 19 -14.28 -7.14 -5.50
CA GLU A 19 -13.90 -7.08 -6.91
C GLU A 19 -12.52 -6.46 -7.12
N THR A 20 -12.15 -5.49 -6.30
CA THR A 20 -10.97 -4.64 -6.54
C THR A 20 -10.12 -4.44 -5.30
N VAL A 21 -8.83 -4.20 -5.55
CA VAL A 21 -7.86 -3.74 -4.56
C VAL A 21 -7.27 -2.43 -5.04
N GLN A 22 -7.32 -1.40 -4.20
CA GLN A 22 -6.77 -0.08 -4.46
C GLN A 22 -5.70 0.26 -3.43
N PHE A 23 -4.52 0.69 -3.88
CA PHE A 23 -3.44 1.08 -2.98
C PHE A 23 -3.71 2.44 -2.32
N LEU A 24 -3.21 2.62 -1.10
CA LEU A 24 -3.33 3.90 -0.40
C LEU A 24 -2.32 4.95 -0.91
N TYR A 25 -1.25 4.51 -1.58
CA TYR A 25 -0.06 5.34 -1.85
C TYR A 25 0.13 5.67 -3.33
N CYS A 26 -0.66 5.07 -4.20
CA CYS A 26 -0.61 5.25 -5.65
C CYS A 26 -1.99 5.01 -6.27
N GLU A 27 -2.13 5.34 -7.56
CA GLU A 27 -3.38 5.17 -8.30
C GLU A 27 -3.55 3.75 -8.88
N GLN A 28 -2.60 2.84 -8.62
CA GLN A 28 -2.67 1.48 -9.13
C GLN A 28 -3.81 0.72 -8.45
N GLN A 29 -4.48 -0.13 -9.22
CA GLN A 29 -5.49 -1.06 -8.74
C GLN A 29 -5.33 -2.43 -9.40
N TYR A 30 -5.88 -3.44 -8.73
CA TYR A 30 -5.95 -4.81 -9.23
C TYR A 30 -7.39 -5.34 -9.08
N MET A 31 -7.83 -6.18 -10.01
CA MET A 31 -9.05 -6.98 -9.85
C MET A 31 -8.71 -8.24 -9.04
N VAL A 32 -9.53 -8.60 -8.06
CA VAL A 32 -9.22 -9.70 -7.12
C VAL A 32 -8.96 -11.04 -7.82
N ASP A 33 -9.69 -11.32 -8.90
CA ASP A 33 -9.63 -12.59 -9.64
C ASP A 33 -8.79 -12.53 -10.93
N GLU A 34 -8.06 -11.44 -11.18
CA GLU A 34 -7.23 -11.37 -12.38
C GLU A 34 -5.95 -12.20 -12.28
N ILE A 35 -5.48 -12.62 -13.47
CA ILE A 35 -4.16 -13.20 -13.65
C ILE A 35 -3.27 -12.13 -14.26
N VAL A 36 -2.20 -11.78 -13.55
CA VAL A 36 -1.26 -10.72 -13.91
C VAL A 36 0.01 -11.34 -14.47
N ALA A 37 0.48 -10.81 -15.60
CA ALA A 37 1.82 -11.12 -16.11
C ALA A 37 2.85 -10.28 -15.35
N LEU A 38 3.72 -10.95 -14.59
CA LEU A 38 4.89 -10.34 -13.95
C LEU A 38 6.14 -11.04 -14.48
N ASP A 39 6.95 -10.29 -15.22
CA ASP A 39 8.09 -10.82 -15.97
C ASP A 39 7.65 -11.96 -16.91
N GLU A 40 8.27 -13.13 -16.80
CA GLU A 40 7.95 -14.33 -17.60
C GLU A 40 6.93 -15.26 -16.93
N LYS A 41 6.23 -14.79 -15.88
CA LYS A 41 5.30 -15.63 -15.10
C LYS A 41 3.92 -15.01 -15.04
N LEU A 42 2.91 -15.88 -15.11
CA LEU A 42 1.54 -15.54 -14.78
C LEU A 42 1.32 -15.82 -13.29
N VAL A 43 0.80 -14.83 -12.57
CA VAL A 43 0.53 -14.92 -11.14
C VAL A 43 -0.89 -14.45 -10.82
N THR A 44 -1.38 -14.82 -9.65
CA THR A 44 -2.67 -14.31 -9.17
C THR A 44 -2.58 -12.83 -8.78
N ALA A 45 -3.69 -12.10 -8.85
CA ALA A 45 -3.79 -10.74 -8.34
C ALA A 45 -3.24 -10.62 -6.91
N ARG A 46 -3.56 -11.57 -6.02
CA ARG A 46 -3.04 -11.61 -4.64
C ARG A 46 -1.51 -11.60 -4.59
N HIS A 47 -0.83 -12.31 -5.49
CA HIS A 47 0.63 -12.29 -5.55
C HIS A 47 1.13 -10.95 -6.10
N ALA A 48 0.49 -10.44 -7.16
CA ALA A 48 0.83 -9.17 -7.79
C ALA A 48 0.69 -7.99 -6.82
N ILE A 49 -0.39 -7.92 -6.05
CA ILE A 49 -0.64 -6.90 -5.03
C ILE A 49 0.50 -6.88 -4.00
N LYS A 50 0.85 -8.06 -3.45
CA LYS A 50 1.95 -8.16 -2.48
C LYS A 50 3.28 -7.72 -3.09
N LYS A 51 3.57 -8.15 -4.31
CA LYS A 51 4.81 -7.78 -5.00
C LYS A 51 4.86 -6.29 -5.29
N HIS A 52 3.79 -5.69 -5.81
CA HIS A 52 3.69 -4.25 -6.03
C HIS A 52 3.92 -3.46 -4.74
N LEU A 53 3.27 -3.86 -3.64
CA LEU A 53 3.41 -3.20 -2.35
C LEU A 53 4.87 -3.19 -1.85
N ILE A 54 5.57 -4.31 -1.98
CA ILE A 54 6.98 -4.40 -1.59
C ILE A 54 7.88 -3.63 -2.55
N ASP A 55 7.72 -3.84 -3.85
CA ASP A 55 8.65 -3.30 -4.85
C ASP A 55 8.50 -1.78 -5.03
N GLN A 56 7.28 -1.25 -4.96
CA GLN A 56 7.00 0.16 -5.21
C GLN A 56 6.95 1.00 -3.94
N HIS A 57 6.61 0.40 -2.80
CA HIS A 57 6.38 1.13 -1.54
C HIS A 57 7.24 0.63 -0.37
N GLY A 58 8.04 -0.43 -0.55
CA GLY A 58 8.80 -1.05 0.54
C GLY A 58 7.93 -1.67 1.62
N GLY A 59 6.68 -2.01 1.28
CA GLY A 59 5.69 -2.53 2.23
C GLY A 59 4.77 -1.47 2.82
N PRO A 60 3.79 -1.88 3.66
CA PRO A 60 2.81 -0.96 4.24
C PRO A 60 3.44 0.13 5.11
N LEU A 61 4.42 -0.23 5.97
CA LEU A 61 5.01 0.73 6.91
C LEU A 61 5.78 1.83 6.17
N LEU A 62 6.66 1.45 5.24
CA LEU A 62 7.42 2.43 4.48
C LEU A 62 6.50 3.27 3.56
N GLY A 63 5.46 2.66 2.98
CA GLY A 63 4.44 3.38 2.22
C GLY A 63 3.63 4.39 3.05
N LEU A 64 3.30 4.07 4.30
CA LEU A 64 2.72 5.04 5.24
C LEU A 64 3.70 6.17 5.53
N LEU A 65 4.94 5.83 5.86
CA LEU A 65 5.98 6.79 6.19
C LEU A 65 6.46 7.59 4.97
N SER A 66 6.07 7.25 3.74
CA SER A 66 6.32 8.13 2.59
C SER A 66 5.31 9.27 2.49
N GLN A 67 4.15 9.18 3.17
CA GLN A 67 3.11 10.23 3.16
C GLN A 67 3.54 11.48 3.93
N THR A 68 2.85 12.60 3.72
CA THR A 68 3.19 13.86 4.43
C THR A 68 2.96 13.73 5.94
N LYS A 69 3.71 14.52 6.74
CA LYS A 69 3.58 14.49 8.20
C LYS A 69 2.19 14.97 8.66
N GLU A 70 1.56 15.85 7.88
CA GLU A 70 0.19 16.35 8.05
C GLU A 70 -0.83 15.21 7.89
N GLN A 71 -0.70 14.38 6.84
CA GLN A 71 -1.56 13.21 6.64
C GLN A 71 -1.41 12.17 7.76
N LEU A 72 -0.20 12.03 8.31
CA LEU A 72 0.09 11.08 9.38
C LEU A 72 -0.24 11.64 10.79
N GLY A 73 -0.51 12.94 10.92
CA GLY A 73 -0.74 13.57 12.23
C GLY A 73 0.48 13.52 13.16
N VAL A 74 1.70 13.49 12.62
CA VAL A 74 2.95 13.42 13.39
C VAL A 74 3.86 14.61 13.10
N THR A 75 4.82 14.84 13.98
CA THR A 75 5.93 15.76 13.71
C THR A 75 6.95 15.14 12.76
N GLN A 76 7.77 15.98 12.11
CA GLN A 76 8.87 15.48 11.26
C GLN A 76 9.82 14.58 12.05
N THR A 77 10.19 14.96 13.27
CA THR A 77 11.09 14.17 14.11
C THR A 77 10.52 12.80 14.47
N GLN A 78 9.23 12.70 14.81
CA GLN A 78 8.58 11.40 15.05
C GLN A 78 8.59 10.53 13.79
N LYS A 79 8.33 11.12 12.63
CA LYS A 79 8.39 10.43 11.34
C LYS A 79 9.80 9.91 11.04
N ASP A 80 10.82 10.75 11.22
CA ASP A 80 12.23 10.39 11.00
C ASP A 80 12.65 9.22 11.91
N ILE A 81 12.21 9.21 13.17
CA ILE A 81 12.45 8.09 14.10
C ILE A 81 11.77 6.81 13.62
N LEU A 82 10.51 6.90 13.16
CA LEU A 82 9.76 5.72 12.70
C LEU A 82 10.39 5.09 11.45
N VAL A 83 10.96 5.90 10.55
CA VAL A 83 11.67 5.41 9.34
C VAL A 83 12.87 4.54 9.70
N LEU A 84 13.50 4.70 10.86
CA LEU A 84 14.61 3.85 11.30
C LEU A 84 14.20 2.38 11.56
N PHE A 85 12.90 2.12 11.74
CA PHE A 85 12.35 0.78 11.99
C PHE A 85 11.63 0.17 10.77
N ALA A 86 11.56 0.92 9.67
CA ALA A 86 10.80 0.56 8.48
C ALA A 86 11.59 -0.36 7.54
#